data_AF-A0A2A8HX44-F1
#
_entry.id   AF-A0A2A8HX44-F1
#
_cell.length_a   1.000
_cell.length_b   1.000
_cell.length_c   1.000
_cell.angle_alpha   90.00
_cell.angle_beta   90.00
_cell.angle_gamma   90.00
#
_symmetry.space_group_name_H-M   'P 1'
#
loop_
_entity.id
_entity.type
_entity.pdbx_description
1 polymer ?
#
loop_
_entity_poly.entity_id
_entity_poly.type
_entity_poly.pdbx_seq_one_letter_code
_entity_poly.pdbx_strand_id
1 'polypeptide(L)'
;MGGIIPAGIWVMDEARSRKLTPGSLSLWVLRDDGDQLVWVSVETDSEGRIAVHSFDGRYGGPPTTVLGNGFVVSLTSPAPRRIQVTGDIPGMGAFRELSEVSQDGRRMLVSGEVGSGGDVRTWYEEFNWQGPSPHRA
;
A
#
# COMPACT_ATOMS: atom_id res chain seq x y z
N MET A 1 -15.73 14.28 4.16
CA MET A 1 -15.54 13.79 2.77
C MET A 1 -15.31 12.29 2.87
N GLY A 2 -15.67 11.49 1.86
CA GLY A 2 -15.29 10.07 1.86
C GLY A 2 -13.80 9.94 1.53
N GLY A 3 -13.13 8.91 2.08
CA GLY A 3 -11.74 8.63 1.74
C GLY A 3 -11.52 8.18 0.31
N ILE A 4 -10.25 8.03 -0.06
CA ILE A 4 -9.82 7.68 -1.41
C ILE A 4 -9.98 6.18 -1.67
N ILE A 5 -9.49 5.34 -0.76
CA ILE A 5 -9.60 3.88 -0.86
C ILE A 5 -10.79 3.40 -0.05
N PRO A 6 -11.77 2.73 -0.68
CA PRO A 6 -12.83 2.06 0.07
C PRO A 6 -12.30 1.09 1.13
N ALA A 7 -12.83 1.19 2.34
CA ALA A 7 -12.57 0.22 3.40
C ALA A 7 -13.00 -1.18 2.94
N GLY A 8 -12.17 -2.17 3.21
CA GLY A 8 -12.34 -3.48 2.59
C GLY A 8 -11.10 -4.34 2.58
N ILE A 9 -11.31 -5.58 2.12
CA ILE A 9 -10.24 -6.48 1.75
C ILE A 9 -9.94 -6.26 0.26
N TRP A 10 -8.69 -5.95 -0.02
CA TRP A 10 -8.13 -5.80 -1.35
C TRP A 10 -7.14 -6.92 -1.57
N VAL A 11 -7.35 -7.73 -2.61
CA VAL A 11 -6.47 -8.86 -2.93
C VAL A 11 -5.71 -8.54 -4.21
N MET A 12 -4.40 -8.75 -4.18
CA MET A 12 -3.55 -8.56 -5.34
C MET A 12 -3.86 -9.61 -6.42
N ASP A 13 -4.05 -9.17 -7.66
CA ASP A 13 -4.06 -10.03 -8.84
C ASP A 13 -2.62 -10.39 -9.19
N GLU A 14 -2.18 -11.56 -8.74
CA GLU A 14 -0.82 -12.03 -8.91
C GLU A 14 -0.43 -12.22 -10.38
N ALA A 15 -1.38 -12.55 -11.26
CA ALA A 15 -1.11 -12.76 -12.67
C ALA A 15 -0.85 -11.44 -13.41
N ARG A 16 -1.38 -10.33 -12.90
CA ARG A 16 -1.20 -8.99 -13.47
C ARG A 16 -0.13 -8.15 -12.78
N SER A 17 0.41 -8.63 -11.66
CA SER A 17 1.34 -7.87 -10.83
C SER A 17 2.79 -8.28 -11.10
N ARG A 18 3.68 -7.30 -11.16
CA ARG A 18 5.15 -7.45 -11.17
C ARG A 18 5.71 -6.91 -9.85
N LYS A 19 5.99 -7.82 -8.93
CA LYS A 19 6.38 -7.54 -7.54
C LYS A 19 7.90 -7.39 -7.40
N LEU A 20 8.35 -6.71 -6.34
CA LEU A 20 9.77 -6.73 -5.94
C LEU A 20 10.21 -8.09 -5.39
N THR A 21 9.32 -8.77 -4.70
CA THR A 21 9.54 -10.08 -4.08
C THR A 21 8.40 -11.04 -4.45
N PRO A 22 8.69 -12.34 -4.66
CA PRO A 22 7.63 -13.34 -4.87
C PRO A 22 6.78 -13.52 -3.61
N GLY A 23 5.46 -13.53 -3.75
CA GLY A 23 4.53 -13.78 -2.65
C GLY A 23 3.12 -13.26 -2.93
N SER A 24 2.12 -13.73 -2.20
CA SER A 24 0.77 -13.18 -2.24
C SER A 24 0.64 -12.03 -1.25
N LEU A 25 -0.26 -11.09 -1.55
CA LEU A 25 -0.48 -9.90 -0.73
C LEU A 25 -1.98 -9.58 -0.70
N SER A 26 -2.48 -9.38 0.52
CA SER A 26 -3.81 -8.83 0.78
C SER A 26 -3.68 -7.57 1.62
N LEU A 27 -4.36 -6.50 1.21
CA LEU A 27 -4.43 -5.23 1.93
C LEU A 27 -5.81 -5.08 2.55
N TRP A 28 -5.87 -4.89 3.85
CA TRP A 28 -7.09 -4.67 4.61
C TRP A 28 -7.15 -3.21 4.98
N VAL A 29 -7.95 -2.45 4.22
CA VAL A 29 -8.17 -1.03 4.49
C VAL A 29 -9.24 -0.92 5.56
N LEU A 30 -8.82 -0.49 6.75
CA LEU A 30 -9.70 -0.36 7.92
C LEU A 30 -10.42 0.99 7.90
N ARG A 31 -9.72 2.05 7.50
CA ARG A 31 -10.23 3.41 7.41
C ARG A 31 -9.50 4.18 6.33
N ASP A 32 -10.26 4.89 5.51
CA ASP A 32 -9.82 6.06 4.77
C ASP A 32 -10.96 7.09 4.85
N ASP A 33 -10.71 8.22 5.48
CA ASP A 33 -11.69 9.31 5.64
C ASP A 33 -11.27 10.62 4.95
N GLY A 34 -10.20 10.56 4.16
CA GLY A 34 -9.61 11.71 3.47
C GLY A 34 -8.66 12.55 4.34
N ASP A 35 -8.58 12.31 5.64
CA ASP A 35 -7.54 12.85 6.53
C ASP A 35 -6.55 11.76 6.95
N GLN A 36 -7.05 10.57 7.24
CA GLN A 36 -6.29 9.45 7.80
C GLN A 36 -6.50 8.19 6.97
N LEU A 37 -5.42 7.43 6.79
CA LEU A 37 -5.42 6.11 6.17
C LEU A 37 -4.89 5.09 7.20
N VAL A 38 -5.69 4.06 7.45
CA VAL A 38 -5.34 2.94 8.31
C VAL A 38 -5.52 1.63 7.55
N TRP A 39 -4.46 0.83 7.51
CA TRP A 39 -4.48 -0.46 6.83
C TRP A 39 -3.62 -1.51 7.52
N VAL A 40 -3.89 -2.77 7.17
CA VAL A 40 -3.06 -3.94 7.48
C VAL A 40 -2.72 -4.66 6.18
N SER A 41 -1.45 -4.96 5.93
CA SER A 41 -1.05 -5.85 4.85
C SER A 41 -0.70 -7.23 5.41
N VAL A 42 -1.12 -8.26 4.68
CA VAL A 42 -0.78 -9.65 4.97
C VAL A 42 -0.06 -10.20 3.75
N GLU A 43 1.20 -10.52 3.94
CA GLU A 43 2.10 -11.01 2.90
C GLU A 43 2.43 -12.47 3.17
N THR A 44 2.31 -13.32 2.15
CA THR A 44 2.74 -14.72 2.24
C THR A 44 3.80 -14.98 1.18
N ASP A 45 5.00 -15.36 1.60
CA ASP A 45 6.08 -15.64 0.67
C ASP A 45 5.93 -17.00 -0.02
N SER A 46 6.85 -17.33 -0.94
CA SER A 46 6.85 -18.61 -1.66
C SER A 46 7.07 -19.84 -0.77
N GLU A 47 7.55 -19.67 0.45
CA GLU A 47 7.73 -20.75 1.44
C GLU A 47 6.50 -20.89 2.36
N GLY A 48 5.47 -20.05 2.17
CA GLY A 48 4.28 -20.04 3.00
C GLY A 48 4.45 -19.31 4.33
N ARG A 49 5.55 -18.55 4.52
CA ARG A 49 5.73 -17.73 5.72
C ARG A 49 4.87 -16.48 5.59
N ILE A 50 4.19 -16.14 6.68
CA ILE A 50 3.27 -15.00 6.76
C ILE A 50 3.95 -13.86 7.51
N ALA A 51 3.95 -12.68 6.89
CA ALA A 51 4.29 -11.42 7.52
C ALA A 51 3.04 -10.52 7.57
N VAL A 52 2.90 -9.76 8.66
CA VAL A 52 1.81 -8.81 8.84
C VAL A 52 2.41 -7.44 9.12
N HIS A 53 1.96 -6.46 8.36
CA HIS A 53 2.36 -5.07 8.56
C HIS A 53 1.13 -4.20 8.74
N SER A 54 1.26 -3.13 9.52
CA SER A 54 0.16 -2.20 9.74
C SER A 54 0.63 -0.77 9.71
N PHE A 55 -0.23 0.09 9.20
CA PHE A 55 0.02 1.51 9.09
C PHE A 55 -1.20 2.28 9.57
N ASP A 56 -0.93 3.36 10.30
CA ASP A 56 -1.89 4.38 10.68
C ASP A 56 -1.20 5.72 10.47
N GLY A 57 -1.60 6.46 9.43
CA GLY A 57 -0.99 7.74 9.12
C GLY A 57 -1.97 8.74 8.53
N ARG A 58 -1.53 10.00 8.48
CA ARG A 58 -2.35 11.13 8.01
C ARG A 58 -1.82 11.69 6.70
N TYR A 59 -2.74 12.05 5.80
CA TYR A 59 -2.41 12.75 4.56
C TYR A 59 -1.82 14.12 4.86
N GLY A 60 -0.61 14.39 4.37
CA GLY A 60 0.12 15.63 4.67
C GLY A 60 0.63 15.74 6.11
N GLY A 61 0.48 14.67 6.91
CA GLY A 61 1.00 14.58 8.27
C GLY A 61 2.51 14.29 8.32
N PRO A 62 3.07 14.17 9.54
CA PRO A 62 4.46 13.76 9.70
C PRO A 62 4.71 12.32 9.21
N PRO A 63 5.95 11.97 8.86
CA PRO A 63 6.32 10.59 8.54
C PRO A 63 5.94 9.64 9.68
N THR A 64 5.39 8.48 9.33
CA THR A 64 4.92 7.47 10.28
C THR A 64 5.55 6.11 9.97
N THR A 65 5.90 5.38 11.01
CA THR A 65 6.50 4.04 10.88
C THR A 65 5.42 2.99 10.62
N VAL A 66 5.61 2.21 9.56
CA VAL A 66 4.87 0.98 9.30
C VAL A 66 5.34 -0.08 10.30
N LEU A 67 4.42 -0.56 11.12
CA LEU A 67 4.71 -1.60 12.11
C LEU A 67 4.90 -2.96 11.41
N GLY A 68 5.86 -3.75 11.88
CA GLY A 68 6.16 -5.09 11.35
C GLY A 68 7.29 -5.13 10.32
N ASN A 69 7.55 -4.06 9.57
CA ASN A 69 8.72 -3.95 8.67
C ASN A 69 9.64 -2.75 8.99
N GLY A 70 9.16 -1.77 9.77
CA GLY A 70 9.95 -0.64 10.21
C GLY A 70 10.13 0.48 9.18
N PHE A 71 9.40 0.44 8.04
CA PHE A 71 9.49 1.48 7.02
C PHE A 71 8.98 2.81 7.57
N VAL A 72 9.69 3.91 7.34
CA VAL A 72 9.21 5.24 7.71
C VAL A 72 8.69 5.93 6.47
N VAL A 73 7.39 6.23 6.45
CA VAL A 73 6.69 6.66 5.24
C VAL A 73 5.87 7.93 5.46
N SER A 74 5.78 8.76 4.43
CA SER A 74 4.93 9.95 4.36
C SER A 74 3.82 9.73 3.34
N LEU A 75 2.63 10.20 3.67
CA LEU A 75 1.41 9.98 2.88
C LEU A 75 0.90 11.31 2.31
N THR A 76 0.61 11.34 1.02
CA THR A 76 0.01 12.51 0.34
C THR A 76 -1.03 12.08 -0.68
N SER A 77 -1.90 13.02 -1.08
CA SER A 77 -2.93 12.81 -2.11
C SER A 77 -2.76 13.84 -3.23
N PRO A 78 -1.94 13.56 -4.26
CA PRO A 78 -1.62 14.54 -5.30
C PRO A 78 -2.79 14.86 -6.25
N ALA A 79 -3.81 14.01 -6.32
CA ALA A 79 -5.00 14.21 -7.11
C ALA A 79 -6.17 13.38 -6.53
N PRO A 80 -7.43 13.64 -6.90
CA PRO A 80 -8.54 12.78 -6.55
C PRO A 80 -8.24 11.32 -6.93
N ARG A 81 -8.52 10.40 -6.01
CA ARG A 81 -8.27 8.95 -6.16
C ARG A 81 -6.81 8.53 -6.33
N ARG A 82 -5.86 9.42 -6.04
CA ARG A 82 -4.44 9.10 -6.06
C ARG A 82 -3.83 9.28 -4.69
N ILE A 83 -3.07 8.29 -4.27
CA ILE A 83 -2.31 8.31 -3.03
C ILE A 83 -0.86 8.13 -3.39
N GLN A 84 0.00 8.94 -2.80
CA GLN A 84 1.43 8.78 -2.93
C GLN A 84 2.04 8.50 -1.55
N VAL A 85 2.80 7.42 -1.47
CA VAL A 85 3.61 7.02 -0.33
C VAL A 85 5.07 7.25 -0.69
N THR A 86 5.81 7.93 0.16
CA THR A 86 7.26 8.11 -0.01
C THR A 86 7.97 7.79 1.29
N GLY A 87 9.14 7.19 1.24
CA GLY A 87 9.88 6.88 2.45
C GLY A 87 11.25 6.28 2.15
N ASP A 88 11.75 5.53 3.12
CA ASP A 88 12.99 4.76 3.01
C ASP A 88 12.72 3.29 3.38
N ILE A 89 13.20 2.39 2.53
CA ILE A 89 13.20 0.95 2.78
C ILE A 89 14.60 0.57 3.30
N PRO A 90 14.72 0.04 4.53
CA PRO A 90 15.98 -0.41 5.09
C PRO A 90 16.74 -1.33 4.14
N GLY A 91 17.98 -0.94 3.79
CA GLY A 91 18.86 -1.70 2.90
C GLY A 91 18.57 -1.57 1.39
N MET A 92 17.49 -0.89 0.99
CA MET A 92 17.16 -0.63 -0.43
C MET A 92 17.20 0.85 -0.80
N GLY A 93 16.97 1.74 0.19
CA GLY A 93 17.05 3.19 0.03
C GLY A 93 15.68 3.86 -0.14
N ALA A 94 15.71 5.08 -0.67
CA ALA A 94 14.52 5.89 -0.85
C ALA A 94 13.55 5.21 -1.83
N PHE A 95 12.27 5.22 -1.48
CA PHE A 95 11.21 4.69 -2.32
C PHE A 95 10.07 5.68 -2.48
N ARG A 96 9.35 5.51 -3.58
CA ARG A 96 8.12 6.20 -3.90
C ARG A 96 7.14 5.21 -4.49
N GLU A 97 5.91 5.27 -4.03
CA GLU A 97 4.80 4.49 -4.52
C GLU A 97 3.62 5.42 -4.83
N LEU A 98 2.94 5.15 -5.94
CA LEU A 98 1.71 5.81 -6.35
C LEU A 98 0.61 4.76 -6.49
N SER A 99 -0.47 4.94 -5.76
CA SER A 99 -1.70 4.16 -5.84
C SER A 99 -2.79 4.98 -6.53
N GLU A 100 -3.43 4.42 -7.57
CA GLU A 100 -4.57 5.01 -8.27
C GLU A 100 -5.80 4.10 -8.13
N VAL A 101 -6.87 4.64 -7.56
CA VAL A 101 -8.14 3.94 -7.37
C VAL A 101 -9.07 4.23 -8.55
N SER A 102 -9.61 3.17 -9.14
CA SER A 102 -10.61 3.23 -10.22
C SER A 102 -11.89 3.97 -9.80
N GLN A 103 -12.67 4.40 -10.80
CA GLN A 103 -13.85 5.22 -10.56
C GLN A 103 -14.94 4.54 -9.74
N ASP A 104 -15.10 3.23 -9.89
CA ASP A 104 -16.06 2.42 -9.14
C ASP A 104 -15.55 2.02 -7.74
N GLY A 105 -14.29 2.36 -7.41
CA GLY A 105 -13.67 2.04 -6.15
C GLY A 105 -13.38 0.54 -5.96
N ARG A 106 -13.32 -0.25 -7.04
CA ARG A 106 -13.14 -1.71 -6.94
C ARG A 106 -11.78 -2.22 -7.38
N ARG A 107 -11.03 -1.42 -8.11
CA ARG A 107 -9.67 -1.71 -8.57
C ARG A 107 -8.72 -0.62 -8.12
N MET A 108 -7.52 -1.01 -7.71
CA MET A 108 -6.43 -0.11 -7.36
C MET A 108 -5.17 -0.55 -8.09
N LEU A 109 -4.51 0.39 -8.75
CA LEU A 109 -3.23 0.17 -9.40
C LEU A 109 -2.15 0.83 -8.56
N VAL A 110 -1.15 0.06 -8.17
CA VAL A 110 -0.02 0.51 -7.39
C VAL A 110 1.22 0.42 -8.28
N SER A 111 2.03 1.45 -8.29
CA SER A 111 3.29 1.47 -9.01
C SER A 111 4.32 2.17 -8.16
N GLY A 112 5.48 1.55 -8.02
CA GLY A 112 6.52 2.12 -7.21
C GLY A 112 7.91 1.89 -7.74
N GLU A 113 8.81 2.67 -7.18
CA GLU A 113 10.24 2.64 -7.43
C GLU A 113 11.00 2.75 -6.12
N VAL A 114 12.10 2.01 -6.02
CA VAL A 114 13.03 2.05 -4.89
C VAL A 114 14.45 1.99 -5.44
N GLY A 115 15.35 2.75 -4.85
CA GLY A 115 16.74 2.70 -5.23
C GLY A 115 17.68 3.47 -4.33
N SER A 116 18.95 3.10 -4.45
CA SER A 116 20.07 3.79 -3.84
C SER A 116 21.25 3.76 -4.82
N GLY A 117 21.95 4.89 -4.98
CA GLY A 117 23.22 4.91 -5.72
C GLY A 117 23.15 4.58 -7.22
N GLY A 118 22.00 4.75 -7.87
CA GLY A 118 21.84 4.57 -9.33
C GLY A 118 21.12 3.29 -9.76
N ASP A 119 20.97 2.32 -8.85
CA ASP A 119 20.17 1.11 -9.10
C ASP A 119 18.72 1.34 -8.69
N VAL A 120 17.84 1.49 -9.68
CA VAL A 120 16.39 1.68 -9.48
C VAL A 120 15.65 0.40 -9.83
N ARG A 121 14.88 -0.12 -8.87
CA ARG A 121 13.95 -1.24 -9.07
C ARG A 121 12.53 -0.70 -9.10
N THR A 122 11.70 -1.24 -9.99
CA THR A 122 10.31 -0.81 -10.15
C THR A 122 9.35 -1.98 -10.04
N TRP A 123 8.19 -1.74 -9.44
CA TRP A 123 7.11 -2.72 -9.34
C TRP A 123 5.79 -2.13 -9.81
N TYR A 124 4.87 -3.03 -10.11
CA TYR A 124 3.50 -2.73 -10.48
C TYR A 124 2.60 -3.78 -9.84
N GLU A 125 1.57 -3.37 -9.14
CA GLU A 125 0.63 -4.27 -8.48
C GLU A 125 -0.80 -3.84 -8.78
N GLU A 126 -1.66 -4.82 -8.99
CA GLU A 126 -3.08 -4.62 -9.23
C GLU A 126 -3.85 -5.26 -8.11
N PHE A 127 -4.69 -4.49 -7.42
CA PHE A 127 -5.54 -4.98 -6.35
C PHE A 127 -7.01 -4.88 -6.74
N ASN A 128 -7.77 -5.90 -6.32
CA ASN A 128 -9.20 -5.95 -6.50
C ASN A 128 -9.90 -6.03 -5.14
N TRP A 129 -10.88 -5.15 -4.94
CA TRP A 129 -11.75 -5.16 -3.76
C TRP A 129 -12.61 -6.43 -3.75
N GLN A 130 -12.54 -7.19 -2.66
CA GLN A 130 -13.26 -8.45 -2.48
C GLN A 130 -14.46 -8.35 -1.56
N GLY A 131 -14.54 -7.29 -0.75
CA GLY A 131 -15.58 -7.17 0.24
C GLY A 131 -15.24 -6.21 1.36
N PRO A 132 -16.22 -5.91 2.24
CA PRO A 132 -15.98 -5.14 3.45
C PRO A 132 -14.96 -5.84 4.35
N SER A 133 -14.15 -5.05 5.06
CA SER A 133 -13.25 -5.58 6.07
C SER A 133 -14.08 -6.19 7.21
N PRO A 134 -13.77 -7.42 7.67
CA PRO A 134 -14.42 -8.00 8.84
C PRO A 134 -14.02 -7.27 10.14
N HIS A 135 -12.96 -6.47 10.09
CA HIS A 135 -12.48 -5.66 11.20
C HIS A 135 -13.07 -4.26 11.10
N ARG A 136 -13.77 -3.83 12.15
CA ARG A 136 -14.21 -2.44 12.32
C ARG A 136 -13.05 -1.62 12.90
N ALA A 137 -12.83 -0.43 12.35
CA ALA A 137 -11.91 0.56 12.90
C ALA A 137 -12.40 1.08 14.26
#